data_AF-A0A524GKG0-F1
#
_entry.id   AF-A0A524GKG0-F1
#
_cell.length_a   1.000
_cell.length_b   1.000
_cell.length_c   1.000
_cell.angle_alpha   90.00
_cell.angle_beta   90.00
_cell.angle_gamma   90.00
#
_symmetry.space_group_name_H-M   'P 1'
#
loop_
_entity.id
_entity.type
_entity.pdbx_description
1 polymer ?
#
loop_
_entity_poly.entity_id
_entity_poly.type
_entity_poly.pdbx_seq_one_letter_code
_entity_poly.pdbx_strand_id
1 'polypeptide(L)'
;MTETTTFGFPFSINKTGGVSASGGDDAIRGKIIQVLFTAPGERINMPEFGCGIFNLVFEGNNTVLAAAMEFTIGQALARWLDKEIMV
;
A
#
# COMPACT_ATOMS: atom_id res chain seq x y z
N MET A 1 3.00 8.62 23.30
CA MET A 1 2.45 9.20 22.05
C MET A 1 1.38 8.23 21.59
N THR A 2 0.12 8.65 21.51
CA THR A 2 -0.99 7.72 21.24
C THR A 2 -0.93 7.28 19.79
N GLU A 3 -0.87 5.98 19.57
CA GLU A 3 -0.84 5.33 18.27
C GLU A 3 -2.10 5.72 17.47
N THR A 4 -1.93 6.19 16.23
CA THR A 4 -3.08 6.61 15.40
C THR A 4 -3.83 5.37 14.94
N THR A 5 -5.08 5.24 15.37
CA THR A 5 -5.98 4.15 14.96
C THR A 5 -6.70 4.49 13.67
N THR A 6 -6.73 3.56 12.71
CA THR A 6 -7.42 3.68 11.42
C THR A 6 -8.37 2.50 11.20
N PHE A 7 -9.10 2.50 10.08
CA PHE A 7 -9.81 1.30 9.64
C PHE A 7 -8.84 0.15 9.38
N GLY A 8 -9.25 -1.06 9.73
CA GLY A 8 -8.49 -2.28 9.43
C GLY A 8 -8.45 -2.55 7.92
N PHE A 9 -7.34 -3.14 7.48
CA PHE A 9 -7.22 -3.69 6.13
C PHE A 9 -6.89 -5.19 6.21
N PRO A 10 -7.70 -6.08 5.60
CA PRO A 10 -8.93 -5.77 4.87
C PRO A 10 -10.04 -5.22 5.78
N PHE A 11 -10.95 -4.45 5.19
CA PHE A 11 -12.11 -3.92 5.92
C PHE A 11 -12.97 -5.06 6.46
N SER A 12 -13.35 -4.99 7.73
CA SER A 12 -14.18 -6.01 8.38
C SER A 12 -15.00 -5.43 9.52
N ILE A 13 -16.02 -6.19 9.92
CA ILE A 13 -16.83 -5.94 11.11
C ILE A 13 -16.40 -6.91 12.20
N ASN A 14 -16.20 -6.39 13.41
CA ASN A 14 -15.77 -7.16 14.57
C ASN A 14 -16.95 -7.91 15.21
N LYS A 15 -16.65 -8.76 16.21
CA LYS A 15 -17.66 -9.59 16.88
C LYS A 15 -18.74 -8.80 17.64
N THR A 16 -18.49 -7.53 17.95
CA THR A 16 -19.47 -6.65 18.62
C THR A 16 -20.29 -5.84 17.63
N GLY A 17 -20.15 -6.08 16.32
CA GLY A 17 -20.87 -5.36 15.27
C GLY A 17 -20.25 -4.00 14.89
N GLY A 18 -19.08 -3.65 15.43
CA GLY A 18 -18.36 -2.41 15.09
C GLY A 18 -17.38 -2.60 13.93
N VAL A 19 -16.91 -1.50 13.34
CA VAL A 19 -15.84 -1.55 12.33
C VAL A 19 -14.54 -2.00 13.00
N SER A 20 -13.85 -2.99 12.41
CA SER A 20 -12.52 -3.40 12.84
C SER A 20 -11.52 -2.27 12.61
N ALA A 21 -10.75 -1.95 13.64
CA ALA A 21 -9.74 -0.90 13.60
C ALA A 21 -8.34 -1.49 13.84
N SER A 22 -7.33 -0.89 13.23
CA SER A 22 -5.92 -1.23 13.44
C SER A 22 -5.11 0.02 13.76
N GLY A 23 -4.08 -0.13 14.57
CA GLY A 23 -3.10 0.92 14.88
C GLY A 23 -1.71 0.55 14.36
N GLY A 24 -0.81 1.54 14.39
CA GLY A 24 0.65 1.30 14.35
C GLY A 24 1.08 0.47 13.17
N ASP A 25 1.92 -0.53 13.42
CA ASP A 25 2.52 -1.36 12.37
C ASP A 25 1.47 -2.12 11.56
N ASP A 26 0.35 -2.54 12.16
CA ASP A 26 -0.72 -3.22 11.45
C ASP A 26 -1.48 -2.28 10.52
N ALA A 27 -1.71 -1.04 10.95
CA ALA A 27 -2.26 0.01 10.09
C ALA A 27 -1.30 0.36 8.94
N ILE A 28 0.01 0.47 9.21
CA ILE A 28 1.04 0.75 8.20
C ILE A 28 1.10 -0.40 7.19
N ARG A 29 1.14 -1.66 7.63
CA ARG A 29 1.14 -2.83 6.75
C ARG A 29 -0.09 -2.83 5.84
N GLY A 30 -1.26 -2.51 6.38
CA GLY A 30 -2.50 -2.37 5.61
C GLY A 30 -2.44 -1.29 4.53
N LYS A 31 -1.80 -0.15 4.82
CA LYS A 31 -1.58 0.93 3.84
C LYS A 31 -0.57 0.53 2.76
N ILE A 32 0.53 -0.12 3.12
CA ILE A 32 1.53 -0.63 2.16
C ILE A 32 0.86 -1.58 1.16
N ILE A 33 0.06 -2.54 1.65
CA ILE A 33 -0.64 -3.49 0.78
C ILE A 33 -1.57 -2.75 -0.20
N GLN A 34 -2.29 -1.73 0.26
CA GLN A 34 -3.13 -0.91 -0.63
C GLN A 34 -2.33 -0.17 -1.69
N VAL A 35 -1.17 0.40 -1.36
CA VAL A 35 -0.31 1.08 -2.36
C VAL A 35 0.22 0.07 -3.39
N LEU A 36 0.75 -1.07 -2.94
CA LEU A 36 1.37 -2.06 -3.81
C LEU A 36 0.38 -2.74 -4.74
N PHE A 37 -0.79 -3.13 -4.23
CA PHE A 37 -1.77 -3.94 -4.95
C PHE A 37 -2.95 -3.13 -5.49
N THR A 38 -2.79 -1.82 -5.66
CA THR A 38 -3.70 -0.99 -6.47
C THR A 38 -2.95 -0.54 -7.72
N ALA A 39 -3.56 -0.70 -8.89
CA ALA A 39 -3.03 -0.16 -10.13
C ALA A 39 -3.46 1.31 -10.31
N PRO A 40 -2.57 2.18 -10.83
CA PRO A 40 -2.97 3.53 -11.25
C PRO A 40 -4.19 3.49 -12.18
N GLY A 41 -5.18 4.33 -11.88
CA GLY A 41 -6.48 4.39 -12.56
C GLY A 41 -7.59 3.59 -11.87
N GLU A 42 -7.30 2.68 -10.94
CA GLU A 42 -8.33 1.90 -10.25
C GLU A 42 -9.18 2.75 -9.28
N ARG A 43 -8.60 3.76 -8.64
CA ARG A 43 -9.32 4.64 -7.71
C ARG A 43 -9.90 5.85 -8.42
N ILE A 44 -11.24 5.90 -8.49
CA ILE A 44 -11.98 7.06 -8.97
C ILE A 44 -11.61 8.29 -8.12
N ASN A 45 -11.35 9.41 -8.78
CA ASN A 45 -10.85 10.67 -8.20
C ASN A 45 -9.43 10.63 -7.61
N MET A 46 -8.72 9.52 -7.77
CA MET A 46 -7.32 9.39 -7.37
C MET A 46 -6.54 8.51 -8.36
N PRO A 47 -6.54 8.86 -9.67
CA PRO A 47 -6.01 8.00 -10.73
C PRO A 47 -4.51 7.70 -10.58
N GLU A 48 -3.76 8.57 -9.91
CA GLU A 48 -2.32 8.38 -9.71
C GLU A 48 -1.97 7.40 -8.58
N PHE A 49 -2.93 7.00 -7.75
CA PHE A 49 -2.68 6.13 -6.60
C PHE A 49 -2.40 4.70 -7.05
N GLY A 50 -1.37 4.09 -6.46
CA GLY A 50 -0.96 2.72 -6.75
C GLY A 50 0.51 2.60 -7.10
N CYS A 51 0.94 1.37 -7.39
CA CYS A 51 2.32 1.05 -7.75
C CYS A 51 2.43 0.40 -9.14
N GLY A 52 1.36 -0.21 -9.67
CA GLY A 52 1.36 -0.80 -11.01
C GLY A 52 2.21 -2.08 -11.16
N ILE A 53 2.58 -2.74 -10.06
CA ILE A 53 3.41 -3.96 -10.07
C ILE A 53 2.79 -5.12 -10.87
N PHE A 54 1.47 -5.13 -11.05
CA PHE A 54 0.77 -6.15 -11.82
C PHE A 54 1.15 -6.16 -13.31
N ASN A 55 1.69 -5.05 -13.84
CA ASN A 55 2.20 -5.00 -15.20
C ASN A 55 3.44 -5.88 -15.41
N LEU A 56 4.09 -6.33 -14.33
CA LEU A 56 5.36 -7.05 -14.36
C LEU A 56 5.23 -8.58 -14.23
N VAL A 57 4.00 -9.10 -14.01
CA VAL A 57 3.78 -10.53 -13.67
C VAL A 57 4.32 -11.49 -14.73
N PHE A 58 4.33 -11.07 -16.00
CA PHE A 58 4.80 -11.88 -17.13
C PHE A 58 6.13 -11.39 -17.72
N GLU A 59 6.76 -10.40 -17.09
CA GLU A 59 8.08 -9.93 -17.48
C GLU A 59 9.17 -10.92 -17.07
N GLY A 60 10.30 -10.89 -17.77
CA GLY A 60 11.42 -11.78 -17.49
C GLY A 60 12.11 -11.45 -16.15
N ASN A 61 12.23 -12.44 -15.25
CA ASN A 61 12.89 -12.26 -13.96
C ASN A 61 14.41 -12.04 -14.12
N ASN A 62 14.87 -10.79 -13.98
CA ASN A 62 16.27 -10.41 -14.11
C ASN A 62 16.63 -9.24 -13.17
N THR A 63 17.93 -8.98 -13.01
CA THR A 63 18.44 -7.97 -12.07
C THR A 63 18.09 -6.53 -12.46
N VAL A 64 17.97 -6.25 -13.75
CA VAL A 64 17.58 -4.92 -14.25
C VAL A 64 16.13 -4.65 -13.88
N LEU A 65 15.23 -5.63 -14.09
CA LEU A 65 13.83 -5.54 -13.68
C LEU A 65 13.70 -5.43 -12.17
N ALA A 66 14.47 -6.20 -11.40
CA ALA A 66 14.45 -6.14 -9.93
C ALA A 66 14.81 -4.73 -9.42
N ALA A 67 15.87 -4.12 -9.94
CA ALA A 67 16.28 -2.76 -9.57
C ALA A 67 15.24 -1.71 -9.98
N ALA A 68 14.66 -1.84 -11.18
CA ALA A 68 13.59 -0.96 -11.63
C ALA A 68 12.33 -1.07 -10.76
N MET A 69 11.99 -2.29 -10.34
CA MET A 69 10.86 -2.56 -9.45
C MET A 69 11.10 -1.98 -8.06
N GLU A 70 12.30 -2.16 -7.49
CA GLU A 70 12.69 -1.58 -6.20
C GLU A 70 12.56 -0.04 -6.22
N PHE A 71 13.09 0.61 -7.25
CA PHE A 71 12.95 2.06 -7.42
C PHE A 71 11.47 2.49 -7.54
N THR A 72 10.67 1.75 -8.32
CA THR A 72 9.24 2.06 -8.52
C THR A 72 8.45 1.91 -7.23
N ILE A 73 8.67 0.82 -6.49
CA ILE A 73 8.05 0.59 -5.17
C ILE A 73 8.47 1.67 -4.19
N GLY A 74 9.76 1.98 -4.14
CA GLY A 74 10.32 3.02 -3.28
C GLY A 74 9.64 4.37 -3.50
N GLN A 75 9.53 4.79 -4.76
CA GLN A 75 8.86 6.03 -5.15
C GLN A 75 7.36 6.04 -4.83
N ALA A 76 6.65 4.94 -5.04
CA ALA A 76 5.22 4.85 -4.71
C ALA A 76 4.98 4.96 -3.20
N LEU A 77 5.79 4.26 -2.40
CA LEU A 77 5.70 4.30 -0.94
C LEU A 77 6.09 5.69 -0.40
N ALA A 78 7.20 6.28 -0.90
CA ALA A 78 7.60 7.62 -0.52
C ALA A 78 6.59 8.70 -0.92
N ARG A 79 5.87 8.53 -2.04
CA ARG A 79 4.82 9.49 -2.46
C ARG A 79 3.58 9.42 -1.59
N TRP A 80 3.16 8.22 -1.20
CA TRP A 80 1.84 8.00 -0.57
C TRP A 80 1.88 7.82 0.95
N LEU A 81 3.03 7.48 1.52
CA LEU A 81 3.23 7.16 2.95
C LEU A 81 4.41 7.93 3.56
N ASP A 82 4.77 9.09 3.01
CA ASP A 82 5.88 9.95 3.46
C ASP A 82 5.81 10.31 4.96
N LYS A 83 4.60 10.39 5.51
CA LYS A 83 4.36 10.75 6.91
C LYS A 83 4.43 9.56 7.86
N GLU A 84 4.41 8.35 7.33
CA GLU A 84 4.32 7.12 8.12
C GLU A 84 5.61 6.29 8.07
N ILE A 85 6.34 6.32 6.95
CA ILE A 85 7.54 5.50 6.75
C ILE A 85 8.65 6.28 6.05
N MET A 86 9.90 5.89 6.33
CA MET A 86 11.07 6.28 5.55
C MET A 86 11.45 5.12 4.65
N VAL A 87 11.64 5.40 3.37
CA VAL A 87 11.90 4.42 2.31
C VAL A 87 13.27 4.64 1.72
#